data_AF-A0A941CR55-F1
#
_entry.id   AF-A0A941CR55-F1
#
_cell.length_a   1.000
_cell.length_b   1.000
_cell.length_c   1.000
_cell.angle_alpha   90.00
_cell.angle_beta   90.00
_cell.angle_gamma   90.00
#
_symmetry.space_group_name_H-M   'P 1'
#
loop_
_entity.id
_entity.type
_entity.pdbx_description
1 polymer ?
#
loop_
_entity_poly.entity_id
_entity_poly.type
_entity_poly.pdbx_seq_one_letter_code
_entity_poly.pdbx_strand_id
1 'polypeptide(L)'
;MHVAIIGGGFSGLLAAYLLEKKDIPVTLYEKETHLGGHCRTLLCQGLTVEIGTAAAFSPHLKELLLELGMPYSERFTYRNFLNEHHQKVELLSHEEVKRLTVELPRYEALYSAHFGQGASSFYGHFGDLKIPLSTYLEDNQLPMMKQVIAPHLSAYGFGAIEEVPAYYALHTFDPKTIKAIIQGDKLLFVNQGMSDLMEKLCTNLKDIRYGAEVKNVEPHLSGVRLDTDFDSAFYDQVLVTTKLPKDVLKDALYNELMKKIDTNPYVTCVYEVENKNVVTTYYKANAGKKGCLQFFNVYKDKDKTILVAYTYGILQKDLVEKITEDLKKAGIRIKHLIMAKQWYIFPHLKSTNLREDFYLQLVEHQKKSPICLTGTLVTKPSISHLYETIKMSIQERFPSMEEEAR
;
A
#
# COMPACT_ATOMS: atom_id res chain seq x y z
N MET A 1 3.85 27.59 14.50
CA MET A 1 3.88 26.69 13.34
C MET A 1 2.59 25.89 13.31
N HIS A 2 1.89 25.85 12.20
CA HIS A 2 0.64 25.12 11.97
C HIS A 2 0.79 24.32 10.67
N VAL A 3 0.54 23.01 10.74
CA VAL A 3 0.73 22.08 9.62
C VAL A 3 -0.63 21.62 9.09
N ALA A 4 -0.84 21.72 7.78
CA ALA A 4 -1.94 21.03 7.13
C ALA A 4 -1.49 19.67 6.57
N ILE A 5 -2.38 18.68 6.62
CA ILE A 5 -2.15 17.34 6.07
C ILE A 5 -3.27 17.03 5.08
N ILE A 6 -2.91 16.64 3.86
CA ILE A 6 -3.86 16.29 2.81
C ILE A 6 -3.90 14.76 2.64
N GLY A 7 -4.99 14.16 3.13
CA GLY A 7 -5.28 12.72 3.10
C GLY A 7 -5.46 12.13 4.50
N GLY A 8 -6.64 11.60 4.80
CA GLY A 8 -7.00 10.94 6.06
C GLY A 8 -6.77 9.43 6.07
N GLY A 9 -5.83 8.93 5.26
CA GLY A 9 -5.37 7.54 5.32
C GLY A 9 -4.29 7.33 6.38
N PHE A 10 -3.78 6.09 6.49
CA PHE A 10 -2.73 5.73 7.47
C PHE A 10 -1.58 6.72 7.53
N SER A 11 -1.03 7.11 6.36
CA SER A 11 0.11 8.02 6.31
C SER A 11 -0.18 9.41 6.89
N GLY A 12 -1.34 9.99 6.57
CA GLY A 12 -1.72 11.30 7.09
C GLY A 12 -2.10 11.27 8.57
N LEU A 13 -2.83 10.23 9.00
CA LEU A 13 -3.19 10.06 10.41
C LEU A 13 -1.99 9.79 11.29
N LEU A 14 -1.03 8.99 10.82
CA LEU A 14 0.23 8.77 11.54
C LEU A 14 1.06 10.05 11.63
N ALA A 15 1.16 10.81 10.53
CA ALA A 15 1.86 12.09 10.54
C ALA A 15 1.19 13.08 11.51
N ALA A 16 -0.14 13.15 11.52
CA ALA A 16 -0.91 13.97 12.47
C ALA A 16 -0.60 13.55 13.91
N TYR A 17 -0.74 12.26 14.22
CA TYR A 17 -0.45 11.69 15.54
C TYR A 17 0.95 12.06 16.05
N LEU A 18 1.98 11.95 15.19
CA LEU A 18 3.35 12.26 15.57
C LEU A 18 3.61 13.77 15.75
N LEU A 19 2.94 14.62 14.97
CA LEU A 19 3.01 16.08 15.12
C LEU A 19 2.29 16.56 16.39
N GLU A 20 1.16 15.96 16.73
CA GLU A 20 0.44 16.26 17.97
C GLU A 20 1.27 15.89 19.20
N LYS A 21 2.01 14.78 19.17
CA LYS A 21 2.97 14.42 20.23
C LYS A 21 4.10 15.43 20.41
N LYS A 22 4.31 16.33 19.43
CA LYS A 22 5.27 17.43 19.47
C LYS A 22 4.59 18.78 19.73
N ASP A 23 3.32 18.78 20.15
CA ASP A 23 2.50 19.97 20.37
C ASP A 23 2.39 20.90 19.14
N ILE A 24 2.56 20.35 17.94
CA ILE A 24 2.40 21.10 16.68
C ILE A 24 0.93 21.03 16.27
N PRO A 25 0.21 22.17 16.14
CA PRO A 25 -1.14 22.20 15.60
C PRO A 25 -1.22 21.57 14.21
N VAL A 26 -2.26 20.76 14.00
CA VAL A 26 -2.53 20.07 12.73
C VAL A 26 -3.97 20.31 12.29
N THR A 27 -4.15 20.60 11.00
CA THR A 27 -5.44 20.46 10.32
C THR A 27 -5.36 19.37 9.26
N LEU A 28 -6.20 18.34 9.37
CA LEU A 28 -6.23 17.23 8.41
C LEU A 28 -7.42 17.37 7.45
N TYR A 29 -7.15 17.29 6.15
CA TYR A 29 -8.15 17.30 5.09
C TYR A 29 -8.36 15.89 4.52
N GLU A 30 -9.61 15.42 4.53
CA GLU A 30 -10.03 14.17 3.91
C GLU A 30 -11.19 14.45 2.94
N LYS A 31 -11.03 13.99 1.70
CA LYS A 31 -12.03 14.20 0.64
C LYS A 31 -13.28 13.35 0.84
N GLU A 32 -13.16 12.20 1.49
CA GLU A 32 -14.27 11.32 1.81
C GLU A 32 -14.94 11.75 3.12
N THR A 33 -16.15 11.26 3.37
CA THR A 33 -16.86 11.49 4.65
C THR A 33 -16.37 10.57 5.77
N HIS A 34 -15.27 9.85 5.57
CA HIS A 34 -14.70 8.92 6.54
C HIS A 34 -13.17 8.87 6.42
N LEU A 35 -12.51 8.52 7.52
CA LEU A 35 -11.06 8.31 7.57
C LEU A 35 -10.66 6.88 7.16
N GLY A 36 -9.35 6.68 7.07
CA GLY A 36 -8.66 5.39 7.01
C GLY A 36 -8.10 5.02 5.65
N GLY A 37 -8.60 5.62 4.56
CA GLY A 37 -8.14 5.31 3.21
C GLY A 37 -8.18 3.80 2.92
N HIS A 38 -7.04 3.19 2.60
CA HIS A 38 -6.92 1.74 2.36
C HIS A 38 -6.98 0.89 3.64
N CYS A 39 -6.82 1.47 4.83
CA CYS A 39 -7.02 0.79 6.11
C CYS A 39 -8.53 0.79 6.44
N ARG A 40 -9.25 -0.15 5.83
CA ARG A 40 -10.71 -0.22 5.92
C ARG A 40 -11.19 -1.60 6.29
N THR A 41 -11.92 -1.62 7.39
CA THR A 41 -12.56 -2.78 7.99
C THR A 41 -14.07 -2.67 7.82
N LEU A 42 -14.72 -3.77 7.46
CA LEU A 42 -16.16 -3.92 7.46
C LEU A 42 -16.57 -4.83 8.62
N LEU A 43 -17.57 -4.41 9.39
CA LEU A 43 -18.17 -5.23 10.45
C LEU A 43 -19.37 -6.00 9.90
N CYS A 44 -19.16 -7.28 9.60
CA CYS A 44 -20.19 -8.18 9.08
C CYS A 44 -20.78 -9.03 10.21
N GLN A 45 -21.77 -8.50 10.93
CA GLN A 45 -22.48 -9.21 12.01
C GLN A 45 -21.52 -9.82 13.07
N GLY A 46 -20.61 -9.00 13.59
CA GLY A 46 -19.60 -9.41 14.57
C GLY A 46 -18.30 -9.95 13.98
N LEU A 47 -18.22 -10.16 12.67
CA LEU A 47 -16.98 -10.52 11.98
C LEU A 47 -16.25 -9.28 11.45
N THR A 48 -15.00 -9.11 11.87
CA THR A 48 -14.07 -8.10 11.36
C THR A 48 -13.50 -8.55 10.01
N VAL A 49 -13.86 -7.83 8.94
CA VAL A 49 -13.49 -8.17 7.56
C VAL A 49 -12.67 -7.04 6.96
N GLU A 50 -11.40 -7.28 6.64
CA GLU A 50 -10.59 -6.27 5.95
C GLU A 50 -10.88 -6.27 4.46
N ILE A 51 -11.23 -5.08 3.95
CA ILE A 51 -11.54 -4.86 2.53
C ILE A 51 -10.45 -4.08 1.80
N GLY A 52 -9.41 -3.65 2.52
CA GLY A 52 -8.19 -3.04 1.98
C GLY A 52 -6.95 -3.72 2.57
N THR A 53 -6.17 -3.01 3.38
CA THR A 53 -4.99 -3.56 4.08
C THR A 53 -5.40 -4.66 5.06
N ALA A 54 -4.94 -5.89 4.84
CA ALA A 54 -5.38 -7.04 5.63
C ALA A 54 -4.39 -7.48 6.72
N ALA A 55 -3.08 -7.36 6.47
CA ALA A 55 -2.03 -7.84 7.36
C ALA A 55 -0.68 -7.18 7.03
N ALA A 56 0.33 -7.39 7.88
CA ALA A 56 1.69 -6.92 7.64
C ALA A 56 2.76 -7.95 8.04
N PHE A 57 3.92 -7.89 7.38
CA PHE A 57 5.16 -8.43 7.93
C PHE A 57 5.71 -7.43 8.96
N SER A 58 6.22 -7.92 10.10
CA SER A 58 6.59 -7.11 11.28
C SER A 58 8.12 -7.17 11.53
N PRO A 59 8.77 -6.04 11.87
CA PRO A 59 8.70 -5.60 13.28
C PRO A 59 8.02 -4.24 13.53
N HIS A 60 8.10 -3.25 12.64
CA HIS A 60 7.80 -1.86 13.02
C HIS A 60 6.31 -1.60 13.31
N LEU A 61 5.37 -2.20 12.58
CA LEU A 61 3.93 -2.03 12.91
C LEU A 61 3.60 -2.51 14.33
N LYS A 62 4.30 -3.53 14.83
CA LYS A 62 4.09 -4.05 16.19
C LYS A 62 4.48 -3.05 17.26
N GLU A 63 5.54 -2.27 17.02
CA GLU A 63 5.93 -1.16 17.89
C GLU A 63 4.79 -0.14 18.04
N LEU A 64 4.21 0.31 16.93
CA LEU A 64 3.08 1.25 16.94
C LEU A 64 1.87 0.68 17.69
N LEU A 65 1.54 -0.59 17.46
CA LEU A 65 0.40 -1.22 18.13
C LEU A 65 0.61 -1.35 19.64
N LEU A 66 1.83 -1.65 20.08
CA LEU A 66 2.18 -1.67 21.50
C LEU A 66 2.10 -0.27 22.11
N GLU A 67 2.59 0.75 21.41
CA GLU A 67 2.49 2.16 21.84
C GLU A 67 1.03 2.60 22.03
N LEU A 68 0.15 2.21 21.10
CA LEU A 68 -1.28 2.55 21.14
C LEU A 68 -2.10 1.62 22.05
N GLY A 69 -1.47 0.64 22.72
CA GLY A 69 -2.16 -0.33 23.57
C GLY A 69 -3.16 -1.21 22.80
N MET A 70 -2.90 -1.47 21.52
CA MET A 70 -3.81 -2.17 20.62
C MET A 70 -3.54 -3.68 20.58
N PRO A 71 -4.58 -4.52 20.72
CA PRO A 71 -4.43 -5.97 20.62
C PRO A 71 -4.17 -6.40 19.18
N TYR A 72 -3.18 -7.27 18.99
CA TYR A 72 -2.83 -7.87 17.72
C TYR A 72 -2.62 -9.38 17.85
N SER A 73 -2.54 -10.06 16.71
CA SER A 73 -2.21 -11.48 16.62
C SER A 73 -1.19 -11.74 15.51
N GLU A 74 -0.31 -12.71 15.74
CA GLU A 74 0.64 -13.20 14.75
C GLU A 74 0.27 -14.64 14.40
N ARG A 75 -0.14 -14.89 13.15
CA ARG A 75 -0.65 -16.19 12.73
C ARG A 75 -0.14 -16.60 11.36
N PHE A 76 -0.01 -17.91 11.17
CA PHE A 76 0.25 -18.51 9.88
C PHE A 76 -0.96 -18.34 8.96
N THR A 77 -0.70 -18.07 7.69
CA THR A 77 -1.75 -18.01 6.66
C THR A 77 -1.62 -19.16 5.70
N TYR A 78 -2.67 -19.97 5.58
CA TYR A 78 -2.77 -20.99 4.54
C TYR A 78 -3.26 -20.37 3.25
N ARG A 79 -2.67 -20.80 2.12
CA ARG A 79 -2.94 -20.25 0.79
C ARG A 79 -3.08 -21.39 -0.20
N ASN A 80 -4.07 -21.30 -1.09
CA ASN A 80 -4.15 -22.14 -2.27
C ASN A 80 -3.73 -21.35 -3.51
N PHE A 81 -3.27 -22.06 -4.54
CA PHE A 81 -3.04 -21.50 -5.86
C PHE A 81 -3.90 -22.25 -6.88
N LEU A 82 -4.46 -21.51 -7.83
CA LEU A 82 -5.20 -22.05 -8.96
C LEU A 82 -4.48 -21.76 -10.28
N ASN A 83 -4.51 -22.72 -11.19
CA ASN A 83 -4.11 -22.52 -12.59
C ASN A 83 -5.27 -21.92 -13.42
N GLU A 84 -5.04 -21.74 -14.72
CA GLU A 84 -6.01 -21.22 -15.70
C GLU A 84 -7.29 -22.08 -15.80
N HIS A 85 -7.21 -23.35 -15.42
CA HIS A 85 -8.33 -24.29 -15.40
C HIS A 85 -9.03 -24.37 -14.04
N HIS A 86 -8.72 -23.44 -13.11
CA HIS A 86 -9.28 -23.40 -11.76
C HIS A 86 -8.96 -24.65 -10.91
N GLN A 87 -7.90 -25.37 -11.27
CA GLN A 87 -7.44 -26.53 -10.52
C GLN A 87 -6.40 -26.10 -9.50
N LYS A 88 -6.43 -26.73 -8.32
CA LYS A 88 -5.44 -26.49 -7.27
C LYS A 88 -4.06 -26.94 -7.71
N VAL A 89 -3.08 -26.06 -7.56
CA VAL A 89 -1.66 -26.29 -7.85
C VAL A 89 -0.82 -25.80 -6.69
N GLU A 90 0.43 -26.26 -6.63
CA GLU A 90 1.43 -25.71 -5.72
C GLU A 90 1.95 -24.36 -6.26
N LEU A 91 2.47 -23.50 -5.39
CA LEU A 91 3.19 -22.30 -5.84
C LEU A 91 4.40 -22.70 -6.70
N LEU A 92 5.18 -23.65 -6.17
CA LEU A 92 6.31 -24.31 -6.79
C LEU A 92 6.24 -25.80 -6.45
N SER A 93 6.54 -26.64 -7.43
CA SER A 93 6.76 -28.07 -7.23
C SER A 93 8.02 -28.35 -6.40
N HIS A 94 8.15 -29.56 -5.85
CA HIS A 94 9.33 -29.97 -5.11
C HIS A 94 10.65 -29.74 -5.87
N GLU A 95 10.67 -29.98 -7.19
CA GLU A 95 11.88 -29.77 -8.01
C GLU A 95 12.18 -28.28 -8.25
N GLU A 96 11.13 -27.46 -8.41
CA GLU A 96 11.26 -26.01 -8.50
C GLU A 96 11.75 -25.39 -7.19
N VAL A 97 11.36 -25.95 -6.03
CA VAL A 97 11.90 -25.54 -4.73
C VAL A 97 13.40 -25.81 -4.64
N LYS A 98 13.91 -26.93 -5.17
CA LYS A 98 15.37 -27.15 -5.21
C LYS A 98 16.08 -26.10 -6.05
N ARG A 99 15.54 -25.79 -7.24
CA ARG A 99 16.09 -24.73 -8.11
C ARG A 99 16.07 -23.37 -7.41
N LEU A 100 14.99 -23.07 -6.69
CA LEU A 100 14.85 -21.86 -5.89
C LEU A 100 15.97 -21.72 -4.84
N THR A 101 16.40 -22.81 -4.19
CA THR A 101 17.51 -22.75 -3.22
C THR A 101 18.84 -22.33 -3.85
N VAL A 102 19.02 -22.55 -5.16
CA VAL A 102 20.20 -22.10 -5.93
C VAL A 102 20.04 -20.64 -6.39
N GLU A 103 18.83 -20.22 -6.75
CA GLU A 103 18.54 -18.83 -7.15
C GLU A 103 18.59 -17.85 -5.98
N LEU A 104 18.18 -18.25 -4.78
CA LEU A 104 17.99 -17.33 -3.66
C LEU A 104 19.29 -16.60 -3.24
N PRO A 105 20.47 -17.25 -3.10
CA PRO A 105 21.72 -16.52 -2.83
C PRO A 105 22.13 -15.57 -3.96
N ARG A 106 21.85 -15.92 -5.23
CA ARG A 106 22.12 -15.05 -6.38
C ARG A 106 21.22 -13.81 -6.35
N TYR A 107 19.94 -14.01 -6.04
CA TYR A 107 18.99 -12.92 -5.85
C TYR A 107 19.42 -11.98 -4.71
N GLU A 108 19.88 -12.52 -3.59
CA GLU A 108 20.41 -11.75 -2.46
C GLU A 108 21.64 -10.91 -2.85
N ALA A 109 22.57 -11.49 -3.60
CA ALA A 109 23.76 -10.78 -4.08
C ALA A 109 23.39 -9.64 -5.06
N LEU A 110 22.49 -9.90 -6.01
CA LEU A 110 22.00 -8.89 -6.95
C LEU A 110 21.26 -7.77 -6.23
N TYR A 111 20.36 -8.10 -5.30
CA TYR A 111 19.67 -7.11 -4.49
C TYR A 111 20.66 -6.22 -3.71
N SER A 112 21.65 -6.83 -3.07
CA SER A 112 22.67 -6.12 -2.31
C SER A 112 23.57 -5.24 -3.19
N ALA A 113 23.75 -5.59 -4.46
CA ALA A 113 24.49 -4.76 -5.42
C ALA A 113 23.75 -3.47 -5.77
N HIS A 114 22.42 -3.50 -5.88
CA HIS A 114 21.62 -2.30 -6.18
C HIS A 114 21.32 -1.45 -4.95
N PHE A 115 21.08 -2.08 -3.80
CA PHE A 115 20.60 -1.41 -2.59
C PHE A 115 21.63 -1.37 -1.46
N GLY A 116 22.85 -1.91 -1.63
CA GLY A 116 23.83 -2.00 -0.55
C GLY A 116 23.37 -2.92 0.59
N GLN A 117 23.72 -2.58 1.84
CA GLN A 117 23.27 -3.33 3.03
C GLN A 117 21.77 -3.14 3.37
N GLY A 118 21.01 -2.39 2.56
CA GLY A 118 19.57 -2.21 2.71
C GLY A 118 19.01 -1.10 1.82
N ALA A 119 17.80 -1.28 1.30
CA ALA A 119 17.15 -0.23 0.51
C ALA A 119 16.89 1.02 1.36
N SER A 120 17.02 2.18 0.73
CA SER A 120 16.64 3.46 1.33
C SER A 120 15.19 3.43 1.81
N SER A 121 14.94 4.08 2.95
CA SER A 121 13.60 4.34 3.48
C SER A 121 12.69 5.06 2.47
N PHE A 122 13.26 5.87 1.58
CA PHE A 122 12.55 6.58 0.52
C PHE A 122 13.04 6.14 -0.85
N TYR A 123 12.21 6.31 -1.87
CA TYR A 123 12.65 6.19 -3.25
C TYR A 123 13.77 7.20 -3.54
N GLY A 124 14.67 6.82 -4.43
CA GLY A 124 15.95 7.43 -4.71
C GLY A 124 16.52 6.94 -6.03
N HIS A 125 17.83 6.71 -6.08
CA HIS A 125 18.48 6.22 -7.29
C HIS A 125 18.01 4.80 -7.65
N PHE A 126 17.74 4.56 -8.93
CA PHE A 126 17.24 3.27 -9.43
C PHE A 126 18.15 2.64 -10.49
N GLY A 127 18.96 3.43 -11.21
CA GLY A 127 19.90 2.93 -12.22
C GLY A 127 19.24 2.07 -13.31
N ASP A 128 19.77 0.87 -13.51
CA ASP A 128 19.27 -0.10 -14.49
C ASP A 128 17.92 -0.74 -14.12
N LEU A 129 17.42 -0.55 -12.89
CA LEU A 129 16.16 -1.13 -12.41
C LEU A 129 14.88 -0.46 -12.96
N LYS A 130 15.00 0.47 -13.91
CA LYS A 130 13.85 1.08 -14.59
C LYS A 130 13.10 0.12 -15.53
N ILE A 131 13.74 -0.98 -15.93
CA ILE A 131 13.15 -2.00 -16.80
C ILE A 131 12.04 -2.78 -16.07
N PRO A 132 11.11 -3.42 -16.79
CA PRO A 132 10.12 -4.30 -16.17
C PRO A 132 10.75 -5.40 -15.32
N LEU A 133 10.09 -5.78 -14.23
CA LEU A 133 10.57 -6.84 -13.33
C LEU A 133 10.79 -8.17 -14.06
N SER A 134 9.91 -8.53 -15.00
CA SER A 134 10.07 -9.76 -15.78
C SER A 134 11.39 -9.78 -16.55
N THR A 135 11.73 -8.67 -17.21
CA THR A 135 12.99 -8.53 -17.97
C THR A 135 14.19 -8.63 -17.04
N TYR A 136 14.17 -7.92 -15.90
CA TYR A 136 15.24 -8.00 -14.90
C TYR A 136 15.48 -9.43 -14.41
N LEU A 137 14.41 -10.17 -14.10
CA LEU A 137 14.52 -11.56 -13.62
C LEU A 137 14.99 -12.52 -14.72
N GLU A 138 14.60 -12.28 -15.97
CA GLU A 138 15.02 -13.08 -17.13
C GLU A 138 16.50 -12.86 -17.46
N ASP A 139 16.94 -11.60 -17.55
CA ASP A 139 18.34 -11.23 -17.82
C ASP A 139 19.30 -11.79 -16.76
N ASN A 140 18.83 -11.87 -15.51
CA ASN A 140 19.58 -12.42 -14.40
C ASN A 140 19.38 -13.93 -14.19
N GLN A 141 18.61 -14.61 -15.06
CA GLN A 141 18.35 -16.05 -14.99
C GLN A 141 17.77 -16.47 -13.61
N LEU A 142 16.68 -15.81 -13.21
CA LEU A 142 15.94 -16.05 -11.97
C LEU A 142 14.48 -16.51 -12.22
N PRO A 143 14.25 -17.60 -12.96
CA PRO A 143 12.89 -18.06 -13.28
C PRO A 143 12.07 -18.49 -12.06
N MET A 144 12.68 -19.00 -10.98
CA MET A 144 11.92 -19.35 -9.76
C MET A 144 11.50 -18.11 -8.99
N MET A 145 12.34 -17.07 -8.92
CA MET A 145 11.92 -15.77 -8.36
C MET A 145 10.72 -15.19 -9.10
N LYS A 146 10.69 -15.30 -10.43
CA LYS A 146 9.55 -14.88 -11.26
C LYS A 146 8.25 -15.56 -10.80
N GLN A 147 8.30 -16.87 -10.56
CA GLN A 147 7.14 -17.65 -10.09
C GLN A 147 6.71 -17.30 -8.66
N VAL A 148 7.65 -16.98 -7.77
CA VAL A 148 7.35 -16.57 -6.39
C VAL A 148 6.74 -15.17 -6.34
N ILE A 149 7.32 -14.21 -7.07
CA ILE A 149 6.96 -12.80 -6.98
C ILE A 149 5.64 -12.50 -7.68
N ALA A 150 5.41 -13.02 -8.89
CA ALA A 150 4.30 -12.57 -9.73
C ALA A 150 2.91 -12.69 -9.06
N PRO A 151 2.54 -13.82 -8.41
CA PRO A 151 1.23 -13.93 -7.78
C PRO A 151 1.05 -12.98 -6.60
N HIS A 152 2.12 -12.72 -5.84
CA HIS A 152 2.08 -11.84 -4.66
C HIS A 152 2.08 -10.36 -5.06
N LEU A 153 2.95 -9.95 -6.00
CA LEU A 153 2.96 -8.59 -6.56
C LEU A 153 1.57 -8.19 -7.03
N SER A 154 0.93 -9.12 -7.74
CA SER A 154 -0.38 -8.90 -8.33
C SER A 154 -1.53 -8.92 -7.32
N ALA A 155 -1.52 -9.87 -6.37
CA ALA A 155 -2.50 -9.90 -5.30
C ALA A 155 -2.40 -8.67 -4.38
N TYR A 156 -1.20 -8.15 -4.14
CA TYR A 156 -1.03 -6.93 -3.35
C TYR A 156 -1.40 -5.67 -4.13
N GLY A 157 -1.78 -5.82 -5.41
CA GLY A 157 -2.31 -4.73 -6.19
C GLY A 157 -1.23 -3.87 -6.86
N PHE A 158 0.03 -4.31 -6.87
CA PHE A 158 1.16 -3.56 -7.42
C PHE A 158 1.32 -3.68 -8.93
N GLY A 159 0.79 -4.74 -9.55
CA GLY A 159 0.60 -4.81 -11.00
C GLY A 159 1.02 -6.15 -11.59
N ALA A 160 1.40 -6.11 -12.87
CA ALA A 160 2.00 -7.23 -13.58
C ALA A 160 3.52 -7.10 -13.61
N ILE A 161 4.26 -8.22 -13.58
CA ILE A 161 5.73 -8.19 -13.63
C ILE A 161 6.26 -7.66 -14.97
N GLU A 162 5.44 -7.74 -16.02
CA GLU A 162 5.72 -7.23 -17.36
C GLU A 162 5.55 -5.70 -17.48
N GLU A 163 4.84 -5.08 -16.53
CA GLU A 163 4.54 -3.64 -16.55
C GLU A 163 5.31 -2.88 -15.45
N VAL A 164 5.45 -3.48 -14.26
CA VAL A 164 6.01 -2.80 -13.08
C VAL A 164 7.53 -2.73 -13.19
N PRO A 165 8.15 -1.54 -13.05
CA PRO A 165 9.59 -1.42 -12.99
C PRO A 165 10.19 -2.26 -11.85
N ALA A 166 11.30 -2.96 -12.13
CA ALA A 166 12.00 -3.79 -11.16
C ALA A 166 12.32 -3.01 -9.88
N TYR A 167 12.64 -1.72 -10.01
CA TYR A 167 12.91 -0.81 -8.91
C TYR A 167 11.87 -0.86 -7.79
N TYR A 168 10.57 -0.71 -8.11
CA TYR A 168 9.51 -0.70 -7.11
C TYR A 168 9.23 -2.10 -6.56
N ALA A 169 9.27 -3.09 -7.44
CA ALA A 169 9.01 -4.47 -7.06
C ALA A 169 10.08 -4.95 -6.07
N LEU A 170 11.37 -4.70 -6.32
CA LEU A 170 12.46 -5.13 -5.45
C LEU A 170 12.44 -4.42 -4.09
N HIS A 171 12.04 -3.15 -4.01
CA HIS A 171 11.81 -2.49 -2.70
C HIS A 171 10.81 -3.24 -1.83
N THR A 172 9.76 -3.80 -2.46
CA THR A 172 8.70 -4.55 -1.78
C THR A 172 9.15 -5.98 -1.48
N PHE A 173 9.76 -6.64 -2.47
CA PHE A 173 10.16 -8.04 -2.44
C PHE A 173 11.63 -8.18 -2.07
N ASP A 174 12.07 -7.47 -1.04
CA ASP A 174 13.43 -7.62 -0.51
C ASP A 174 13.70 -9.09 -0.07
N PRO A 175 14.97 -9.49 0.10
CA PRO A 175 15.28 -10.87 0.46
C PRO A 175 14.62 -11.35 1.75
N LYS A 176 14.38 -10.46 2.72
CA LYS A 176 13.69 -10.81 3.98
C LYS A 176 12.23 -11.16 3.70
N THR A 177 11.55 -10.35 2.88
CA THR A 177 10.16 -10.55 2.47
C THR A 177 10.02 -11.82 1.63
N ILE A 178 10.93 -12.09 0.71
CA ILE A 178 10.95 -13.32 -0.09
C ILE A 178 11.11 -14.55 0.80
N LYS A 179 12.06 -14.54 1.74
CA LYS A 179 12.24 -15.63 2.72
C LYS A 179 10.97 -15.86 3.53
N ALA A 180 10.37 -14.79 4.06
CA ALA A 180 9.12 -14.86 4.82
C ALA A 180 7.96 -15.46 4.00
N ILE A 181 7.86 -15.14 2.71
CA ILE A 181 6.86 -15.75 1.80
C ILE A 181 7.13 -17.24 1.61
N ILE A 182 8.38 -17.64 1.36
CA ILE A 182 8.77 -19.03 1.08
C ILE A 182 8.59 -19.91 2.34
N GLN A 183 8.98 -19.40 3.50
CA GLN A 183 8.88 -20.10 4.79
C GLN A 183 7.45 -20.11 5.33
N GLY A 184 6.59 -19.24 4.79
CA GLY A 184 5.22 -19.07 5.27
C GLY A 184 5.19 -18.46 6.66
N ASP A 185 6.00 -17.44 6.92
CA ASP A 185 6.09 -16.78 8.22
C ASP A 185 4.74 -16.22 8.69
N LYS A 186 4.64 -16.01 10.01
CA LYS A 186 3.47 -15.40 10.62
C LYS A 186 3.28 -13.97 10.10
N LEU A 187 2.04 -13.64 9.77
CA LEU A 187 1.63 -12.27 9.50
C LEU A 187 0.99 -11.67 10.75
N LEU A 188 1.20 -10.36 10.93
CA LEU A 188 0.57 -9.57 11.98
C LEU A 188 -0.82 -9.10 11.51
N PHE A 189 -1.82 -9.28 12.36
CA PHE A 189 -3.19 -8.81 12.18
C PHE A 189 -3.60 -7.95 13.37
N VAL A 190 -4.30 -6.84 13.11
CA VAL A 190 -4.92 -6.02 14.15
C VAL A 190 -6.25 -6.69 14.51
N ASN A 191 -6.46 -7.05 15.79
CA ASN A 191 -7.58 -7.94 16.15
C ASN A 191 -8.95 -7.31 15.92
N GLN A 192 -9.07 -5.99 16.16
CA GLN A 192 -10.28 -5.21 15.91
C GLN A 192 -10.35 -4.61 14.50
N GLY A 193 -9.35 -4.92 13.67
CA GLY A 193 -9.22 -4.44 12.30
C GLY A 193 -8.47 -3.12 12.16
N MET A 194 -8.01 -2.84 10.95
CA MET A 194 -7.20 -1.67 10.61
C MET A 194 -7.97 -0.37 10.78
N SER A 195 -9.30 -0.35 10.67
CA SER A 195 -10.07 0.86 10.96
C SER A 195 -9.98 1.30 12.44
N ASP A 196 -9.90 0.36 13.38
CA ASP A 196 -9.67 0.65 14.80
C ASP A 196 -8.31 1.34 15.02
N LEU A 197 -7.28 0.93 14.26
CA LEU A 197 -5.98 1.62 14.28
C LEU A 197 -6.08 3.07 13.79
N MET A 198 -6.91 3.33 12.77
CA MET A 198 -7.13 4.68 12.27
C MET A 198 -7.82 5.56 13.33
N GLU A 199 -8.83 5.02 14.01
CA GLU A 199 -9.53 5.69 15.11
C GLU A 199 -8.60 6.00 16.28
N LYS A 200 -7.69 5.09 16.61
CA LYS A 200 -6.66 5.33 17.64
C LYS A 200 -5.68 6.43 17.26
N LEU A 201 -5.24 6.48 16.00
CA LEU A 201 -4.31 7.52 15.56
C LEU A 201 -4.92 8.93 15.59
N CYS A 202 -6.22 9.09 15.37
CA CYS A 202 -6.88 10.40 15.39
C CYS A 202 -7.61 10.74 16.69
N THR A 203 -7.45 9.96 17.77
CA THR A 203 -8.22 10.16 19.01
C THR A 203 -8.04 11.57 19.60
N ASN A 204 -6.84 12.16 19.46
CA ASN A 204 -6.53 13.49 19.98
C ASN A 204 -6.66 14.61 18.95
N LEU A 205 -6.91 14.27 17.68
CA LEU A 205 -6.89 15.21 16.58
C LEU A 205 -8.10 16.12 16.61
N LYS A 206 -7.85 17.41 16.85
CA LYS A 206 -8.91 18.42 17.08
C LYS A 206 -9.51 18.99 15.80
N ASP A 207 -8.73 19.05 14.72
CA ASP A 207 -9.14 19.69 13.48
C ASP A 207 -9.07 18.72 12.30
N ILE A 208 -10.23 18.16 11.95
CA ILE A 208 -10.41 17.25 10.82
C ILE A 208 -11.52 17.79 9.91
N ARG A 209 -11.19 17.98 8.63
CA ARG A 209 -12.10 18.43 7.58
C ARG A 209 -12.51 17.24 6.73
N TYR A 210 -13.72 16.73 6.98
CA TYR A 210 -14.32 15.62 6.25
C TYR A 210 -15.07 16.10 5.00
N GLY A 211 -15.08 15.30 3.94
CA GLY A 211 -15.72 15.67 2.67
C GLY A 211 -15.06 16.89 2.00
N ALA A 212 -13.88 17.30 2.47
CA ALA A 212 -13.23 18.55 2.12
C ALA A 212 -12.08 18.26 1.15
N GLU A 213 -12.44 18.04 -0.12
CA GLU A 213 -11.44 17.86 -1.17
C GLU A 213 -10.67 19.17 -1.39
N VAL A 214 -9.34 19.12 -1.22
CA VAL A 214 -8.46 20.25 -1.51
C VAL A 214 -8.37 20.46 -3.02
N LYS A 215 -8.75 21.65 -3.47
CA LYS A 215 -8.80 22.04 -4.90
C LYS A 215 -7.60 22.89 -5.31
N ASN A 216 -6.94 23.55 -4.36
CA ASN A 216 -5.77 24.37 -4.61
C ASN A 216 -4.77 24.26 -3.45
N VAL A 217 -3.49 24.18 -3.79
CA VAL A 217 -2.35 24.25 -2.86
C VAL A 217 -1.33 25.20 -3.45
N GLU A 218 -1.26 26.40 -2.91
CA GLU A 218 -0.47 27.48 -3.47
C GLU A 218 0.62 27.95 -2.50
N PRO A 219 1.91 27.80 -2.86
CA PRO A 219 2.99 28.38 -2.09
C PRO A 219 2.87 29.91 -2.07
N HIS A 220 3.00 30.50 -0.89
CA HIS A 220 3.10 31.95 -0.68
C HIS A 220 4.39 32.29 0.07
N LEU A 221 4.70 33.59 0.19
CA LEU A 221 5.97 34.08 0.76
C LEU A 221 6.30 33.53 2.15
N SER A 222 5.31 33.19 2.96
CA SER A 222 5.49 32.73 4.36
C SER A 222 4.73 31.45 4.70
N GLY A 223 4.46 30.58 3.72
CA GLY A 223 3.71 29.34 3.94
C GLY A 223 2.94 28.87 2.71
N VAL A 224 1.79 28.25 2.93
CA VAL A 224 0.97 27.64 1.87
C VAL A 224 -0.50 27.96 2.11
N ARG A 225 -1.19 28.39 1.07
CA ARG A 225 -2.64 28.52 1.06
C ARG A 225 -3.27 27.24 0.53
N LEU A 226 -4.27 26.74 1.23
CA LEU A 226 -5.16 25.68 0.77
C LEU A 226 -6.54 26.24 0.49
N ASP A 227 -7.15 25.82 -0.61
CA ASP A 227 -8.56 26.10 -0.91
C ASP A 227 -9.32 24.79 -1.08
N THR A 228 -10.52 24.74 -0.49
CA THR A 228 -11.54 23.73 -0.71
C THR A 228 -12.76 24.36 -1.38
N ASP A 229 -13.81 23.58 -1.63
CA ASP A 229 -15.10 24.14 -2.08
C ASP A 229 -15.80 24.97 -0.98
N PHE A 230 -15.36 24.86 0.28
CA PHE A 230 -16.04 25.43 1.44
C PHE A 230 -15.29 26.59 2.10
N ASP A 231 -13.95 26.56 2.08
CA ASP A 231 -13.10 27.52 2.76
C ASP A 231 -11.70 27.63 2.16
N SER A 232 -10.99 28.66 2.62
CA SER A 232 -9.58 28.90 2.34
C SER A 232 -8.85 29.07 3.67
N ALA A 233 -7.68 28.44 3.80
CA ALA A 233 -6.86 28.54 5.01
C ALA A 233 -5.37 28.62 4.67
N PHE A 234 -4.59 29.19 5.59
CA PHE A 234 -3.16 29.37 5.45
C PHE A 234 -2.41 28.55 6.50
N TYR A 235 -1.32 27.91 6.07
CA TYR A 235 -0.51 27.02 6.89
C TYR A 235 0.97 27.31 6.71
N ASP A 236 1.77 27.08 7.75
CA ASP A 236 3.23 27.24 7.66
C ASP A 236 3.83 26.12 6.79
N GLN A 237 3.29 24.90 6.89
CA GLN A 237 3.69 23.75 6.09
C GLN A 237 2.51 22.87 5.70
N VAL A 238 2.66 22.14 4.59
CA VAL A 238 1.65 21.19 4.08
C VAL A 238 2.31 19.83 3.83
N LEU A 239 1.75 18.77 4.40
CA LEU A 239 2.11 17.38 4.09
C LEU A 239 1.08 16.78 3.14
N VAL A 240 1.51 16.32 1.98
CA VAL A 240 0.67 15.68 0.96
C VAL A 240 0.89 14.17 1.03
N THR A 241 -0.13 13.41 1.41
CA THR A 241 0.00 11.96 1.63
C THR A 241 -0.74 11.13 0.58
N THR A 242 -1.26 11.78 -0.46
CA THR A 242 -2.08 11.15 -1.51
C THR A 242 -1.84 11.81 -2.85
N LYS A 243 -2.10 11.07 -3.93
CA LYS A 243 -2.05 11.64 -5.29
C LYS A 243 -3.16 12.68 -5.43
N LEU A 244 -2.78 13.91 -5.74
CA LEU A 244 -3.71 14.99 -6.01
C LEU A 244 -4.03 15.09 -7.52
N PRO A 245 -5.22 15.60 -7.87
CA PRO A 245 -5.54 15.90 -9.25
C PRO A 245 -4.53 16.87 -9.88
N LYS A 246 -4.46 16.86 -11.22
CA LYS A 246 -3.61 17.80 -11.97
C LYS A 246 -3.95 19.24 -11.59
N ASP A 247 -2.92 20.08 -11.53
CA ASP A 247 -3.02 21.53 -11.31
C ASP A 247 -3.57 21.94 -9.93
N VAL A 248 -3.82 21.00 -9.01
CA VAL A 248 -4.15 21.31 -7.60
C VAL A 248 -2.91 21.85 -6.87
N LEU A 249 -1.75 21.21 -7.04
CA LEU A 249 -0.47 21.73 -6.54
C LEU A 249 0.05 22.81 -7.49
N LYS A 250 0.28 24.03 -7.00
CA LYS A 250 0.83 25.15 -7.81
C LYS A 250 2.35 25.22 -7.80
N ASP A 251 3.00 24.40 -6.98
CA ASP A 251 4.43 24.14 -7.10
C ASP A 251 4.72 23.41 -8.42
N ALA A 252 5.56 23.99 -9.28
CA ALA A 252 5.79 23.48 -10.62
C ALA A 252 6.39 22.06 -10.65
N LEU A 253 7.33 21.75 -9.74
CA LEU A 253 7.94 20.43 -9.68
C LEU A 253 6.91 19.40 -9.22
N TYR A 254 6.17 19.70 -8.14
CA TYR A 254 5.16 18.78 -7.62
C TYR A 254 3.98 18.60 -8.57
N ASN A 255 3.55 19.64 -9.29
CA ASN A 255 2.50 19.50 -10.30
C ASN A 255 2.93 18.55 -11.43
N GLU A 256 4.16 18.71 -11.93
CA GLU A 256 4.71 17.81 -12.95
C GLU A 256 4.87 16.37 -12.46
N LEU A 257 5.23 16.19 -11.19
CA LEU A 257 5.25 14.88 -10.54
C LEU A 257 3.83 14.27 -10.46
N MET A 258 2.83 15.02 -10.00
CA MET A 258 1.45 14.52 -9.86
C MET A 258 0.83 14.10 -11.19
N LYS A 259 1.19 14.77 -12.29
CA LYS A 259 0.78 14.40 -13.66
C LYS A 259 1.39 13.05 -14.11
N LYS A 260 2.55 12.67 -13.57
CA LYS A 260 3.31 11.48 -13.98
C LYS A 260 3.10 10.27 -13.09
N ILE A 261 2.71 10.47 -11.82
CA ILE A 261 2.36 9.38 -10.91
C ILE A 261 1.12 8.68 -11.45
N ASP A 262 1.22 7.38 -11.69
CA ASP A 262 0.09 6.51 -12.00
C ASP A 262 -0.35 5.74 -10.76
N THR A 263 -1.56 5.19 -10.80
CA THR A 263 -2.13 4.34 -9.75
C THR A 263 -2.87 3.18 -10.40
N ASN A 264 -2.81 2.01 -9.80
CA ASN A 264 -3.53 0.85 -10.30
C ASN A 264 -5.00 0.89 -9.86
N PRO A 265 -5.96 0.84 -10.80
CA PRO A 265 -7.37 0.70 -10.46
C PRO A 265 -7.62 -0.74 -9.99
N TYR A 266 -8.10 -0.87 -8.76
CA TYR A 266 -8.27 -2.16 -8.08
C TYR A 266 -9.66 -2.23 -7.44
N VAL A 267 -10.39 -3.30 -7.70
CA VAL A 267 -11.75 -3.50 -7.23
C VAL A 267 -11.74 -4.58 -6.17
N THR A 268 -12.39 -4.29 -5.05
CA THR A 268 -12.70 -5.26 -4.00
C THR A 268 -14.19 -5.59 -4.02
N CYS A 269 -14.54 -6.87 -4.02
CA CYS A 269 -15.92 -7.33 -3.84
C CYS A 269 -16.01 -8.24 -2.60
N VAL A 270 -16.98 -7.97 -1.73
CA VAL A 270 -17.22 -8.76 -0.52
C VAL A 270 -18.47 -9.59 -0.70
N TYR A 271 -18.37 -10.89 -0.42
CA TYR A 271 -19.47 -11.84 -0.57
C TYR A 271 -19.70 -12.60 0.74
N GLU A 272 -20.96 -12.88 1.05
CA GLU A 272 -21.28 -14.01 1.92
C GLU A 272 -21.37 -15.29 1.09
N VAL A 273 -20.76 -16.38 1.56
CA VAL A 273 -20.71 -17.66 0.86
C VAL A 273 -21.21 -18.81 1.73
N GLU A 274 -21.73 -19.87 1.10
CA GLU A 274 -22.22 -21.06 1.81
C GLU A 274 -21.09 -22.00 2.24
N ASN A 275 -19.97 -21.96 1.55
CA ASN A 275 -18.83 -22.84 1.81
C ASN A 275 -18.24 -22.55 3.20
N LYS A 276 -18.13 -23.58 4.05
CA LYS A 276 -17.49 -23.47 5.38
C LYS A 276 -15.96 -23.65 5.35
N ASN A 277 -15.46 -24.43 4.38
CA ASN A 277 -14.05 -24.81 4.26
C ASN A 277 -13.38 -24.11 3.09
N VAL A 278 -13.43 -22.77 3.06
CA VAL A 278 -12.71 -21.96 2.07
C VAL A 278 -11.40 -21.47 2.68
N VAL A 279 -10.37 -21.41 1.85
CA VAL A 279 -9.04 -20.90 2.20
C VAL A 279 -8.71 -19.75 1.24
N THR A 280 -7.96 -18.75 1.71
CA THR A 280 -7.39 -17.70 0.86
C THR A 280 -6.75 -18.31 -0.38
N THR A 281 -7.10 -17.82 -1.56
CA THR A 281 -6.74 -18.46 -2.83
C THR A 281 -6.26 -17.43 -3.85
N TYR A 282 -5.16 -17.76 -4.52
CA TYR A 282 -4.52 -16.97 -5.57
C TYR A 282 -4.75 -17.61 -6.93
N TYR A 283 -5.00 -16.80 -7.96
CA TYR A 283 -5.16 -17.25 -9.34
C TYR A 283 -3.85 -16.99 -10.09
N LYS A 284 -2.94 -17.97 -10.08
CA LYS A 284 -1.56 -17.83 -10.58
C LYS A 284 -1.54 -17.41 -12.05
N ALA A 285 -2.39 -18.02 -12.87
CA ALA A 285 -2.52 -17.71 -14.30
C ALA A 285 -3.13 -16.32 -14.60
N ASN A 286 -3.76 -15.69 -13.59
CA ASN A 286 -4.39 -14.38 -13.72
C ASN A 286 -3.48 -13.23 -13.27
N ALA A 287 -2.32 -13.53 -12.67
CA ALA A 287 -1.42 -12.53 -12.09
C ALA A 287 -1.16 -11.38 -13.09
N GLY A 288 -1.62 -10.19 -12.72
CA GLY A 288 -1.42 -8.93 -13.44
C GLY A 288 -2.47 -8.65 -14.51
N LYS A 289 -3.31 -9.63 -14.87
CA LYS A 289 -4.30 -9.51 -15.95
C LYS A 289 -5.50 -8.67 -15.52
N LYS A 290 -5.73 -7.56 -16.21
CA LYS A 290 -6.89 -6.68 -16.00
C LYS A 290 -8.20 -7.42 -16.26
N GLY A 291 -9.20 -7.15 -15.44
CA GLY A 291 -10.52 -7.77 -15.51
C GLY A 291 -10.55 -9.24 -15.09
N CYS A 292 -9.47 -9.81 -14.54
CA CYS A 292 -9.45 -11.18 -14.03
C CYS A 292 -9.32 -11.18 -12.50
N LEU A 293 -9.94 -12.16 -11.84
CA LEU A 293 -9.78 -12.36 -10.40
C LEU A 293 -8.32 -12.70 -10.07
N GLN A 294 -7.69 -11.90 -9.20
CA GLN A 294 -6.28 -12.07 -8.82
C GLN A 294 -6.16 -13.00 -7.61
N PHE A 295 -6.93 -12.73 -6.57
CA PHE A 295 -6.99 -13.53 -5.36
C PHE A 295 -8.24 -13.19 -4.56
N PHE A 296 -8.53 -14.01 -3.54
CA PHE A 296 -9.47 -13.64 -2.49
C PHE A 296 -8.99 -14.06 -1.10
N ASN A 297 -9.36 -13.26 -0.10
CA ASN A 297 -9.21 -13.56 1.33
C ASN A 297 -10.51 -14.11 1.91
N VAL A 298 -10.40 -14.89 2.99
CA VAL A 298 -11.54 -15.50 3.67
C VAL A 298 -11.51 -15.14 5.15
N TYR A 299 -12.64 -14.67 5.65
CA TYR A 299 -12.91 -14.41 7.06
C TYR A 299 -14.06 -15.31 7.48
N LYS A 300 -13.95 -15.95 8.65
CA LYS A 300 -14.96 -16.90 9.10
C LYS A 300 -15.17 -16.84 10.60
N ASP A 301 -16.41 -17.09 10.98
CA ASP A 301 -16.81 -17.49 12.32
C ASP A 301 -17.67 -18.77 12.22
N LYS A 302 -18.23 -19.27 13.32
CA LYS A 302 -18.99 -20.53 13.41
C LYS A 302 -20.11 -20.65 12.38
N ASP A 303 -20.80 -19.54 12.11
CA ASP A 303 -22.02 -19.54 11.29
C ASP A 303 -21.85 -18.88 9.91
N LYS A 304 -20.73 -18.19 9.68
CA LYS A 304 -20.57 -17.31 8.53
C LYS A 304 -19.18 -17.39 7.91
N THR A 305 -19.16 -17.40 6.58
CA THR A 305 -17.95 -17.22 5.78
C THR A 305 -18.12 -15.99 4.91
N ILE A 306 -17.23 -15.02 5.08
CA ILE A 306 -17.11 -13.85 4.21
C ILE A 306 -15.87 -14.00 3.34
N LEU A 307 -16.04 -13.77 2.05
CA LEU A 307 -14.97 -13.79 1.05
C LEU A 307 -14.77 -12.38 0.50
N VAL A 308 -13.52 -11.96 0.41
CA VAL A 308 -13.12 -10.65 -0.15
C VAL A 308 -12.28 -10.91 -1.39
N ALA A 309 -12.85 -10.64 -2.57
CA ALA A 309 -12.24 -10.88 -3.88
C ALA A 309 -11.62 -9.60 -4.44
N TYR A 310 -10.51 -9.73 -5.16
CA TYR A 310 -9.73 -8.61 -5.67
C TYR A 310 -9.37 -8.75 -7.14
N THR A 311 -9.59 -7.68 -7.91
CA THR A 311 -9.41 -7.65 -9.36
C THR A 311 -8.92 -6.29 -9.84
N TYR A 312 -8.00 -6.25 -10.81
CA TYR A 312 -7.68 -4.99 -11.50
C TYR A 312 -8.79 -4.58 -12.46
N GLY A 313 -9.15 -3.30 -12.45
CA GLY A 313 -10.16 -2.76 -13.36
C GLY A 313 -10.94 -1.61 -12.75
N ILE A 314 -11.90 -1.12 -13.53
CA ILE A 314 -12.86 -0.10 -13.11
C ILE A 314 -14.13 -0.80 -12.63
N LEU A 315 -14.62 -0.39 -11.47
CA LEU A 315 -15.83 -0.91 -10.86
C LEU A 315 -17.03 -0.62 -11.77
N GLN A 316 -17.60 -1.70 -12.30
CA GLN A 316 -18.79 -1.70 -13.12
C GLN A 316 -19.49 -3.05 -12.95
N LYS A 317 -20.80 -3.09 -13.26
CA LYS A 317 -21.63 -4.29 -13.08
C LYS A 317 -21.02 -5.53 -13.76
N ASP A 318 -20.64 -5.42 -15.03
CA ASP A 318 -20.08 -6.52 -15.81
C ASP A 318 -18.80 -7.10 -15.20
N LEU A 319 -17.97 -6.25 -14.58
CA LEU A 319 -16.76 -6.71 -13.90
C LEU A 319 -17.11 -7.52 -12.64
N VAL A 320 -18.10 -7.07 -11.86
CA VAL A 320 -18.58 -7.77 -10.66
C VAL A 320 -19.23 -9.11 -11.04
N GLU A 321 -19.98 -9.15 -12.14
CA GLU A 321 -20.56 -10.39 -12.68
C GLU A 321 -19.47 -11.38 -13.07
N LYS A 322 -18.43 -10.93 -13.79
CA LYS A 322 -17.27 -11.76 -14.13
C LYS A 322 -16.53 -12.28 -12.90
N ILE A 323 -16.31 -11.45 -11.89
CA ILE A 323 -15.72 -11.89 -10.60
C ILE A 323 -16.59 -12.99 -9.97
N THR A 324 -17.91 -12.80 -9.97
CA THR A 324 -18.86 -13.78 -9.42
C THR A 324 -18.80 -15.10 -10.18
N GLU A 325 -18.69 -15.08 -11.51
CA GLU A 325 -18.54 -16.28 -12.34
C GLU A 325 -17.22 -17.01 -12.08
N ASP A 326 -16.10 -16.30 -11.97
CA ASP A 326 -14.80 -16.90 -11.68
C ASP A 326 -14.76 -17.55 -10.29
N LEU A 327 -15.44 -16.95 -9.30
CA LEU A 327 -15.65 -17.57 -7.98
C LEU A 327 -16.49 -18.86 -8.08
N LYS A 328 -17.59 -18.84 -8.86
CA LYS A 328 -18.43 -20.04 -9.09
C LYS A 328 -17.65 -21.16 -9.78
N LYS A 329 -16.83 -20.84 -10.80
CA LYS A 329 -15.94 -21.79 -11.48
C LYS A 329 -14.91 -22.40 -10.53
N ALA A 330 -14.45 -21.63 -9.53
CA ALA A 330 -13.60 -22.13 -8.44
C ALA A 330 -14.36 -22.92 -7.35
N GLY A 331 -15.65 -23.22 -7.55
CA GLY A 331 -16.46 -24.02 -6.62
C GLY A 331 -17.02 -23.23 -5.43
N ILE A 332 -17.00 -21.90 -5.48
CA ILE A 332 -17.59 -21.05 -4.44
C ILE A 332 -19.09 -20.87 -4.70
N ARG A 333 -19.89 -21.23 -3.70
CA ARG A 333 -21.34 -21.03 -3.65
C ARG A 333 -21.65 -19.69 -3.00
N ILE A 334 -21.91 -18.71 -3.84
CA ILE A 334 -22.22 -17.32 -3.45
C ILE A 334 -23.65 -17.26 -2.91
N LYS A 335 -23.84 -16.72 -1.69
CA LYS A 335 -25.18 -16.37 -1.21
C LYS A 335 -25.62 -15.03 -1.79
N HIS A 336 -24.81 -13.99 -1.58
CA HIS A 336 -25.04 -12.65 -2.11
C HIS A 336 -23.76 -11.80 -2.06
N LEU A 337 -23.72 -10.76 -2.89
CA LEU A 337 -22.75 -9.67 -2.81
C LEU A 337 -23.16 -8.73 -1.67
N ILE A 338 -22.22 -8.39 -0.79
CA ILE A 338 -22.40 -7.43 0.31
C ILE A 338 -22.00 -6.02 -0.15
N MET A 339 -20.82 -5.90 -0.77
CA MET A 339 -20.32 -4.61 -1.25
C MET A 339 -19.32 -4.78 -2.40
N ALA A 340 -19.18 -3.73 -3.19
CA ALA A 340 -18.08 -3.56 -4.12
C ALA A 340 -17.47 -2.17 -3.92
N LYS A 341 -16.13 -2.07 -3.98
CA LYS A 341 -15.41 -0.80 -3.80
C LYS A 341 -14.28 -0.66 -4.80
N GLN A 342 -14.19 0.52 -5.39
CA GLN A 342 -13.06 0.96 -6.21
C GLN A 342 -11.95 1.50 -5.32
N TRP A 343 -10.73 1.10 -5.63
CA TRP A 343 -9.48 1.63 -5.08
C TRP A 343 -8.56 2.10 -6.20
N TYR A 344 -7.67 3.03 -5.85
CA TYR A 344 -6.56 3.45 -6.68
C TYR A 344 -5.30 3.31 -5.83
N ILE A 345 -4.56 2.25 -6.07
CA ILE A 345 -3.46 1.81 -5.20
C ILE A 345 -2.12 1.94 -5.92
N PHE A 346 -1.03 1.79 -5.15
CA PHE A 346 0.33 1.79 -5.69
C PHE A 346 0.64 3.02 -6.54
N PRO A 347 0.71 4.23 -5.95
CA PRO A 347 1.25 5.38 -6.66
C PRO A 347 2.71 5.09 -7.07
N HIS A 348 2.98 5.15 -8.37
CA HIS A 348 4.29 4.87 -8.94
C HIS A 348 4.49 5.60 -10.27
N LEU A 349 5.72 5.68 -10.76
CA LEU A 349 6.03 6.16 -12.11
C LEU A 349 6.18 4.98 -13.08
N LYS A 350 5.71 5.16 -14.31
CA LYS A 350 6.07 4.27 -15.42
C LYS A 350 7.56 4.39 -15.76
N SER A 351 8.13 3.36 -16.38
CA SER A 351 9.54 3.35 -16.82
C SER A 351 9.92 4.58 -17.66
N THR A 352 9.03 5.09 -18.49
CA THR A 352 9.26 6.29 -19.33
C THR A 352 9.35 7.59 -18.53
N ASN A 353 8.82 7.62 -17.30
CA ASN A 353 8.84 8.78 -16.42
C ASN A 353 9.92 8.68 -15.33
N LEU A 354 10.55 7.53 -15.16
CA LEU A 354 11.70 7.32 -14.26
C LEU A 354 12.97 7.91 -14.90
N ARG A 355 13.26 9.18 -14.61
CA ARG A 355 14.54 9.83 -14.92
C ARG A 355 15.50 9.73 -13.74
N GLU A 356 16.78 9.52 -13.98
CA GLU A 356 17.78 9.25 -12.93
C GLU A 356 17.79 10.30 -11.81
N ASP A 357 17.48 11.54 -12.14
CA ASP A 357 17.45 12.69 -11.23
C ASP A 357 16.11 12.89 -10.52
N PHE A 358 15.07 12.11 -10.82
CA PHE A 358 13.70 12.42 -10.41
C PHE A 358 13.54 12.45 -8.87
N TYR A 359 13.89 11.35 -8.20
CA TYR A 359 13.77 11.27 -6.75
C TYR A 359 14.82 12.14 -6.03
N LEU A 360 15.99 12.37 -6.67
CA LEU A 360 17.00 13.29 -6.14
C LEU A 360 16.50 14.74 -6.13
N GLN A 361 15.90 15.19 -7.23
CA GLN A 361 15.24 16.50 -7.34
C GLN A 361 14.13 16.64 -6.31
N LEU A 362 13.34 15.58 -6.11
CA LEU A 362 12.28 15.55 -5.12
C LEU A 362 12.82 15.78 -3.69
N VAL A 363 13.86 15.03 -3.31
CA VAL A 363 14.49 15.13 -1.98
C VAL A 363 15.07 16.53 -1.75
N GLU A 364 15.81 17.07 -2.71
CA GLU A 364 16.39 18.42 -2.58
C GLU A 364 15.34 19.52 -2.52
N HIS A 365 14.23 19.37 -3.25
CA HIS A 365 13.14 20.33 -3.24
C HIS A 365 12.38 20.34 -1.91
N GLN A 366 12.13 19.17 -1.32
CA GLN A 366 11.45 19.03 -0.03
C GLN A 366 12.20 19.69 1.14
N LYS A 367 13.52 19.83 1.06
CA LYS A 367 14.34 20.51 2.08
C LYS A 367 14.02 22.00 2.21
N LYS A 368 13.52 22.62 1.14
CA LYS A 368 13.31 24.08 1.06
C LYS A 368 11.84 24.46 0.87
N SER A 369 11.01 23.54 0.36
CA SER A 369 9.60 23.81 0.11
C SER A 369 8.77 23.71 1.39
N PRO A 370 7.83 24.64 1.65
CA PRO A 370 6.87 24.47 2.75
C PRO A 370 5.89 23.31 2.49
N ILE A 371 5.81 22.80 1.26
CA ILE A 371 5.05 21.61 0.88
C ILE A 371 5.97 20.39 0.89
N CYS A 372 5.52 19.25 1.43
CA CYS A 372 6.25 18.00 1.41
C CYS A 372 5.36 16.83 1.02
N LEU A 373 5.89 15.93 0.19
CA LEU A 373 5.23 14.68 -0.13
C LEU A 373 5.65 13.63 0.89
N THR A 374 4.70 12.79 1.31
CA THR A 374 4.96 11.71 2.25
C THR A 374 4.09 10.49 1.95
N GLY A 375 4.28 9.43 2.72
CA GLY A 375 3.59 8.17 2.55
C GLY A 375 3.93 7.51 1.22
N THR A 376 2.95 6.86 0.61
CA THR A 376 3.16 6.00 -0.56
C THR A 376 3.63 6.73 -1.82
N LEU A 377 3.52 8.06 -1.87
CA LEU A 377 4.02 8.87 -2.98
C LEU A 377 5.56 8.82 -3.13
N VAL A 378 6.26 8.59 -2.02
CA VAL A 378 7.72 8.72 -1.93
C VAL A 378 8.38 7.45 -1.40
N THR A 379 7.61 6.41 -1.09
CA THR A 379 8.14 5.14 -0.59
C THR A 379 7.20 3.95 -0.84
N LYS A 380 7.64 2.74 -0.49
CA LYS A 380 6.87 1.51 -0.72
C LYS A 380 5.57 1.46 0.09
N PRO A 381 4.46 0.98 -0.50
CA PRO A 381 3.14 0.96 0.14
C PRO A 381 2.95 -0.22 1.09
N SER A 382 3.85 -0.39 2.06
CA SER A 382 3.74 -1.37 3.15
C SER A 382 3.47 -0.62 4.45
N ILE A 383 2.40 -0.97 5.17
CA ILE A 383 2.02 -0.24 6.40
C ILE A 383 3.13 -0.23 7.47
N SER A 384 3.88 -1.33 7.62
CA SER A 384 5.01 -1.37 8.57
C SER A 384 6.16 -0.46 8.13
N HIS A 385 6.40 -0.37 6.82
CA HIS A 385 7.41 0.53 6.26
C HIS A 385 6.97 1.99 6.33
N LEU A 386 5.69 2.26 6.06
CA LEU A 386 5.11 3.59 6.19
C LEU A 386 5.21 4.10 7.63
N TYR A 387 5.05 3.22 8.63
CA TYR A 387 5.26 3.62 10.02
C TYR A 387 6.67 4.13 10.29
N GLU A 388 7.68 3.33 9.94
CA GLU A 388 9.09 3.68 10.13
C GLU A 388 9.46 4.97 9.39
N THR A 389 9.14 5.04 8.10
CA THR A 389 9.54 6.16 7.24
C THR A 389 8.89 7.48 7.61
N ILE A 390 7.61 7.48 7.97
CA ILE A 390 6.90 8.69 8.39
C ILE A 390 7.41 9.15 9.75
N LYS A 391 7.67 8.21 10.67
CA LYS A 391 8.28 8.51 11.96
C LYS A 391 9.63 9.21 11.79
N MET A 392 10.51 8.67 10.94
CA MET A 392 11.80 9.30 10.62
C MET A 392 11.62 10.69 9.99
N SER A 393 10.75 10.81 8.98
CA SER A 393 10.54 12.09 8.27
C SER A 393 10.00 13.19 9.19
N ILE A 394 9.07 12.87 10.09
CA ILE A 394 8.55 13.85 11.06
C ILE A 394 9.62 14.23 12.07
N GLN A 395 10.45 13.28 12.53
CA GLN A 395 11.54 13.59 13.46
C GLN A 395 12.60 14.50 12.83
N GLU A 396 13.03 14.21 11.60
CA GLU A 396 14.03 15.02 10.89
C GLU A 396 13.53 16.44 10.57
N ARG A 397 12.26 16.57 10.18
CA ARG A 397 11.70 17.85 9.75
C ARG A 397 11.23 18.73 10.89
N PHE A 398 10.77 18.11 11.97
CA PHE A 398 10.22 18.78 13.14
C PHE A 398 10.98 18.30 14.39
N PRO A 399 12.28 18.64 14.53
CA PRO A 399 13.05 18.25 15.70
C PRO A 399 12.40 18.80 16.96
N SER A 400 12.50 18.06 18.06
CA SER A 400 12.05 18.59 19.36
C SER A 400 13.00 19.70 19.84
N MET A 401 12.52 20.61 20.68
CA MET A 401 13.37 21.65 21.28
C MET A 401 14.59 21.10 22.03
N GLU A 402 14.51 19.87 22.56
CA GLU A 402 15.64 19.19 23.22
C GLU A 402 16.71 18.68 22.23
N GLU A 403 16.31 18.38 20.98
CA GLU A 403 17.20 17.94 19.91
C GLU A 403 17.89 19.13 19.21
N GLU A 404 17.25 20.31 19.15
CA GLU A 404 17.87 21.54 18.61
C GLU A 404 18.98 22.12 19.52
N ALA A 405 19.00 21.74 20.79
CA ALA A 405 19.97 22.20 21.78
C ALA A 405 21.26 21.35 21.85
N ARG A 406 21.36 20.28 21.05
CA ARG A 406 22.54 19.42 20.90
C ARG A 406 23.17 19.59 19.53
#